data_AF-A0A4S8NAM4-F1
#
_entry.id   AF-A0A4S8NAM4-F1
#
_cell.length_a   1.000
_cell.length_b   1.000
_cell.length_c   1.000
_cell.angle_alpha   90.00
_cell.angle_beta   90.00
_cell.angle_gamma   90.00
#
_symmetry.space_group_name_H-M   'P 1'
#
loop_
_entity.id
_entity.type
_entity.pdbx_description
1 polymer ?
#
loop_
_entity_poly.entity_id
_entity_poly.type
_entity_poly.pdbx_seq_one_letter_code
_entity_poly.pdbx_strand_id
1 'polypeptide(L)'
;MDAELGDLLARGGWALVDPRPMAAANPDTFEMPTPAELDALGPGSMVRATFDVATIADVVRDRLTPYDEAGRPRLVTQVERMWAIVLEVDGDTVECALDNLPFGTHTRLLPNDRLRIPLTHLIATGGRIPDHDEFVAFLARWESDPDHPGIDPTTPVDPLAPPRLRGDQQEVCDRVGARPEPPWPMGCGLLAKNVTPQSLLVYGARFPADAGRRDTGWVVFADNDDFEEVRTTVGFTVATLQEMHEAHPAIWPYVALPTGWGFTLAAGTEHDVYQVDIPED
;
A
#
# COMPACT_ATOMS: atom_id res chain seq x y z
N MET A 1 0.70 -23.37 -0.23
CA MET A 1 0.89 -22.21 -1.12
C MET A 1 0.48 -22.65 -2.51
N ASP A 2 -0.37 -21.88 -3.18
CA ASP A 2 -0.79 -22.16 -4.54
C ASP A 2 0.43 -22.12 -5.49
N ALA A 3 0.43 -22.91 -6.56
CA ALA A 3 1.51 -22.98 -7.53
C ALA A 3 1.75 -21.61 -8.19
N GLU A 4 0.68 -20.89 -8.52
CA GLU A 4 0.75 -19.55 -9.11
C GLU A 4 1.44 -18.54 -8.19
N LEU A 5 1.12 -18.55 -6.89
CA LEU A 5 1.76 -17.69 -5.90
C LEU A 5 3.24 -18.07 -5.66
N GLY A 6 3.56 -19.37 -5.68
CA GLY A 6 4.94 -19.85 -5.61
C GLY A 6 5.78 -19.35 -6.79
N ASP A 7 5.25 -19.43 -8.01
CA ASP A 7 5.88 -18.90 -9.22
C ASP A 7 6.03 -17.38 -9.18
N LEU A 8 5.05 -16.67 -8.62
CA LEU A 8 5.09 -15.23 -8.43
C LEU A 8 6.26 -14.84 -7.51
N LEU A 9 6.37 -15.47 -6.34
CA LEU A 9 7.43 -15.22 -5.36
C LEU A 9 8.83 -15.58 -5.90
N ALA A 10 8.93 -16.63 -6.72
CA ALA A 10 10.18 -17.01 -7.38
C ALA A 10 10.67 -15.95 -8.39
N ARG A 11 9.80 -15.04 -8.85
CA ARG A 11 10.10 -13.96 -9.79
C ARG A 11 9.94 -12.57 -9.17
N GLY A 12 10.27 -12.45 -7.88
CA GLY A 12 10.21 -11.17 -7.18
C GLY A 12 8.87 -10.82 -6.59
N GLY A 13 7.89 -11.73 -6.60
CA GLY A 13 6.59 -11.51 -5.97
C GLY A 13 5.67 -10.59 -6.77
N TRP A 14 5.87 -10.47 -8.09
CA TRP A 14 4.98 -9.73 -8.98
C TRP A 14 5.00 -10.25 -10.43
N ALA A 15 3.97 -9.89 -11.20
CA ALA A 15 3.88 -10.13 -12.63
C ALA A 15 2.99 -9.06 -13.30
N LEU A 16 3.28 -8.74 -14.56
CA LEU A 16 2.38 -7.94 -15.39
C LEU A 16 1.15 -8.77 -15.78
N VAL A 17 -0.02 -8.13 -15.74
CA VAL A 17 -1.29 -8.74 -16.12
C VAL A 17 -1.70 -8.21 -17.49
N ASP A 18 -2.03 -9.11 -18.41
CA ASP A 18 -2.67 -8.75 -19.68
C ASP A 18 -4.09 -8.22 -19.39
N PRO A 19 -4.37 -6.92 -19.64
CA PRO A 19 -5.65 -6.33 -19.29
C PRO A 19 -6.75 -6.66 -20.30
N ARG A 20 -6.43 -7.19 -21.49
CA ARG A 20 -7.41 -7.40 -22.57
C ARG A 20 -8.56 -8.32 -22.19
N PRO A 21 -8.35 -9.44 -21.46
CA PRO A 21 -9.46 -10.26 -20.95
C PRO A 21 -10.38 -9.48 -19.98
N MET A 22 -9.81 -8.66 -19.09
CA MET A 22 -10.57 -7.84 -18.15
C MET A 22 -11.38 -6.75 -18.87
N ALA A 23 -10.77 -6.10 -19.87
CA ALA A 23 -11.42 -5.11 -20.72
C ALA A 23 -12.58 -5.74 -21.52
N ALA A 24 -12.37 -6.92 -22.10
CA ALA A 24 -13.40 -7.64 -22.84
C ALA A 24 -14.58 -8.07 -21.94
N ALA A 25 -14.31 -8.42 -20.68
CA ALA A 25 -15.34 -8.80 -19.71
C ALA A 25 -16.10 -7.59 -19.12
N ASN A 26 -15.50 -6.39 -19.11
CA ASN A 26 -16.04 -5.20 -18.46
C ASN A 26 -15.96 -3.95 -19.36
N PRO A 27 -16.48 -3.99 -20.60
CA PRO A 27 -16.27 -2.93 -21.59
C PRO A 27 -16.82 -1.57 -21.15
N ASP A 28 -17.83 -1.54 -20.28
CA ASP A 28 -18.48 -0.30 -19.81
C ASP A 28 -17.72 0.40 -18.67
N THR A 29 -16.74 -0.28 -18.06
CA THR A 29 -16.02 0.24 -16.87
C THR A 29 -14.50 0.13 -16.98
N PHE A 30 -14.01 -0.46 -18.07
CA PHE A 30 -12.60 -0.68 -18.32
C PHE A 30 -12.23 -0.28 -19.74
N GLU A 31 -11.86 1.00 -19.90
CA GLU A 31 -11.39 1.55 -21.16
C GLU A 31 -9.89 1.30 -21.34
N MET A 32 -9.51 0.79 -22.50
CA MET A 32 -8.11 0.64 -22.91
C MET A 32 -7.63 1.90 -23.65
N PRO A 33 -6.34 2.27 -23.56
CA PRO A 33 -5.78 3.33 -24.37
C PRO A 33 -6.04 3.11 -25.87
N THR A 34 -6.44 4.17 -26.55
CA THR A 34 -6.62 4.17 -27.99
C THR A 34 -5.27 4.09 -28.71
N PRO A 35 -5.23 3.63 -29.97
CA PRO A 35 -3.99 3.64 -30.76
C PRO A 35 -3.34 5.03 -30.84
N ALA A 36 -4.13 6.10 -30.98
CA ALA A 36 -3.61 7.47 -31.06
C ALA A 36 -2.95 7.93 -29.74
N GLU A 37 -3.45 7.49 -28.58
CA GLU A 37 -2.84 7.76 -27.29
C GLU A 37 -1.52 7.00 -27.12
N LEU A 38 -1.47 5.74 -27.57
CA LEU A 38 -0.26 4.92 -27.55
C LEU A 38 0.82 5.50 -28.49
N ASP A 39 0.43 5.93 -29.70
CA ASP A 39 1.33 6.56 -30.67
C ASP A 39 1.88 7.91 -30.18
N ALA A 40 1.19 8.58 -29.27
CA ALA A 40 1.60 9.87 -28.69
C ALA A 40 2.59 9.73 -27.52
N LEU A 41 2.85 8.51 -27.05
CA LEU A 41 3.78 8.27 -25.95
C LEU A 41 5.21 8.70 -26.32
N GLY A 42 5.91 9.23 -25.33
CA GLY A 42 7.32 9.55 -25.43
C GLY A 42 7.94 9.70 -24.04
N PRO A 43 9.24 10.03 -23.97
CA PRO A 43 9.90 10.27 -22.69
C PRO A 43 9.14 11.29 -21.83
N GLY A 44 9.01 10.97 -20.55
CA GLY A 44 8.25 11.73 -19.54
C GLY A 44 6.75 11.44 -19.51
N SER A 45 6.17 10.76 -20.52
CA SER A 45 4.75 10.38 -20.47
C SER A 45 4.45 9.49 -19.27
N MET A 46 3.30 9.68 -18.64
CA MET A 46 2.81 8.76 -17.61
C MET A 46 2.08 7.57 -18.26
N VAL A 47 2.33 6.36 -17.79
CA VAL A 47 1.60 5.15 -18.20
C VAL A 47 1.17 4.36 -16.99
N ARG A 48 0.05 3.64 -17.09
CA ARG A 48 -0.46 2.78 -16.02
C ARG A 48 -0.59 1.35 -16.52
N ALA A 49 -0.17 0.38 -15.70
CA ALA A 49 -0.33 -1.04 -15.99
C ALA A 49 -0.96 -1.77 -14.80
N THR A 50 -1.39 -3.02 -15.02
CA THR A 50 -1.94 -3.90 -13.99
C THR A 50 -0.90 -4.95 -13.62
N PHE A 51 -0.77 -5.20 -12.32
CA PHE A 51 0.20 -6.11 -11.75
C PHE A 51 -0.47 -7.06 -10.78
N ASP A 52 -0.16 -8.34 -10.88
CA ASP A 52 -0.33 -9.27 -9.76
C ASP A 52 0.85 -9.06 -8.83
N VAL A 53 0.59 -8.95 -7.52
CA VAL A 53 1.62 -8.85 -6.50
C VAL A 53 1.31 -9.76 -5.32
N ALA A 54 2.36 -10.38 -4.76
CA ALA A 54 2.25 -11.16 -3.55
C ALA A 54 2.19 -10.23 -2.33
N THR A 55 1.27 -10.53 -1.43
CA THR A 55 1.07 -9.75 -0.21
C THR A 55 0.58 -10.63 0.93
N ILE A 56 0.78 -10.17 2.16
CA ILE A 56 0.18 -10.78 3.33
C ILE A 56 -1.35 -10.66 3.28
N ALA A 57 -2.01 -11.71 3.74
CA ALA A 57 -3.46 -11.78 3.77
C ALA A 57 -4.03 -10.76 4.76
N ASP A 58 -5.22 -10.29 4.47
CA ASP A 58 -5.95 -9.33 5.29
C ASP A 58 -7.35 -9.88 5.62
N VAL A 59 -7.80 -9.62 6.85
CA VAL A 59 -9.08 -10.15 7.36
C VAL A 59 -10.25 -9.58 6.57
N VAL A 60 -10.19 -8.31 6.17
CA VAL A 60 -11.25 -7.64 5.41
C VAL A 60 -11.24 -8.07 3.95
N ARG A 61 -10.08 -8.07 3.30
CA ARG A 61 -9.95 -8.37 1.87
C ARG A 61 -10.15 -9.86 1.57
N ASP A 62 -9.44 -10.72 2.30
CA ASP A 62 -9.30 -12.15 1.96
C ASP A 62 -10.07 -13.07 2.91
N ARG A 63 -10.60 -12.53 4.02
CA ARG A 63 -11.22 -13.30 5.10
C ARG A 63 -10.26 -14.31 5.73
N LEU A 64 -8.98 -13.94 5.76
CA LEU A 64 -7.90 -14.72 6.35
C LEU A 64 -7.12 -13.84 7.32
N THR A 65 -6.70 -14.44 8.43
CA THR A 65 -5.72 -13.80 9.32
C THR A 65 -4.38 -13.63 8.60
N PRO A 66 -3.60 -12.56 8.87
CA PRO A 66 -2.30 -12.33 8.23
C PRO A 66 -1.26 -13.40 8.56
N TYR A 67 -1.42 -14.09 9.69
CA TYR A 67 -0.53 -15.15 10.15
C TYR A 67 -1.31 -16.44 10.43
N ASP A 68 -0.65 -17.59 10.27
CA ASP A 68 -1.16 -18.88 10.72
C ASP A 68 -0.90 -19.12 12.23
N GLU A 69 -1.36 -20.27 12.75
CA GLU A 69 -1.18 -20.66 14.15
C GLU A 69 0.30 -20.79 14.56
N ALA A 70 1.19 -21.05 13.60
CA ALA A 70 2.63 -21.11 13.81
C ALA A 70 3.31 -19.73 13.68
N GLY A 71 2.54 -18.67 13.46
CA GLY A 71 3.03 -17.31 13.28
C GLY A 71 3.66 -17.02 11.92
N ARG A 72 3.48 -17.90 10.93
CA ARG A 72 4.01 -17.71 9.57
C ARG A 72 3.08 -16.84 8.73
N PRO A 73 3.60 -15.96 7.86
CA PRO A 73 2.77 -15.16 6.96
C PRO A 73 1.85 -16.04 6.11
N ARG A 74 0.57 -15.68 6.04
CA ARG A 74 -0.36 -16.21 5.04
C ARG A 74 -0.33 -15.27 3.85
N LEU A 75 0.19 -15.75 2.73
CA LEU A 75 0.34 -14.94 1.52
C LEU A 75 -0.79 -15.20 0.54
N VAL A 76 -1.20 -14.14 -0.17
CA VAL A 76 -2.18 -14.14 -1.24
C VAL A 76 -1.66 -13.30 -2.40
N THR A 77 -2.29 -13.46 -3.57
CA THR A 77 -2.08 -12.57 -4.72
C THR A 77 -3.14 -11.47 -4.69
N GLN A 78 -2.73 -10.23 -4.89
CA GLN A 78 -3.63 -9.11 -5.14
C GLN A 78 -3.29 -8.42 -6.46
N VAL A 79 -4.28 -7.78 -7.05
CA VAL A 79 -4.10 -6.97 -8.25
C VAL A 79 -3.90 -5.51 -7.86
N GLU A 80 -2.86 -4.89 -8.39
CA GLU A 80 -2.58 -3.46 -8.26
C GLU A 80 -2.49 -2.77 -9.62
N ARG A 81 -2.92 -1.51 -9.68
CA ARG A 81 -2.81 -0.66 -10.86
C ARG A 81 -1.83 0.46 -10.52
N MET A 82 -0.65 0.45 -11.13
CA MET A 82 0.44 1.35 -10.77
C MET A 82 0.87 2.18 -11.98
N TRP A 83 1.19 3.45 -11.71
CA TRP A 83 1.76 4.37 -12.66
C TRP A 83 3.27 4.19 -12.77
N ALA A 84 3.79 4.48 -13.96
CA ALA A 84 5.20 4.54 -14.26
C ALA A 84 5.47 5.71 -15.22
N ILE A 85 6.66 6.27 -15.12
CA ILE A 85 7.14 7.35 -15.98
C ILE A 85 7.93 6.74 -17.13
N VAL A 86 7.51 6.99 -18.37
CA VAL A 86 8.20 6.51 -19.57
C VAL A 86 9.57 7.17 -19.67
N LEU A 87 10.61 6.36 -19.75
CA LEU A 87 11.98 6.78 -20.03
C LEU A 87 12.26 6.74 -21.54
N GLU A 88 11.79 5.67 -22.19
CA GLU A 88 11.96 5.43 -23.62
C GLU A 88 10.80 4.60 -24.18
N VAL A 89 10.45 4.83 -25.44
CA VAL A 89 9.54 3.97 -26.21
C VAL A 89 10.37 3.17 -27.20
N ASP A 90 10.40 1.86 -27.03
CA ASP A 90 11.19 0.91 -27.85
C ASP A 90 10.25 -0.08 -28.54
N GLY A 91 9.87 0.26 -29.77
CA GLY A 91 8.97 -0.55 -30.60
C GLY A 91 7.59 -0.71 -29.97
N ASP A 92 7.27 -1.95 -29.58
CA ASP A 92 6.01 -2.32 -28.93
C ASP A 92 6.10 -2.38 -27.40
N THR A 93 7.20 -1.87 -26.82
CA THR A 93 7.44 -1.79 -25.38
C THR A 93 7.78 -0.37 -24.95
N VAL A 94 7.48 -0.05 -23.69
CA VAL A 94 7.99 1.13 -23.01
C VAL A 94 8.95 0.70 -21.91
N GLU A 95 10.12 1.34 -21.88
CA GLU A 95 10.97 1.34 -20.70
C GLU A 95 10.51 2.48 -19.80
N CYS A 96 10.26 2.17 -18.54
CA CYS A 96 9.70 3.12 -17.59
C CYS A 96 10.27 2.90 -16.18
N ALA A 97 10.19 3.94 -15.35
CA ALA A 97 10.47 3.85 -13.92
C ALA A 97 9.14 3.84 -13.15
N LEU A 98 8.98 2.90 -12.21
CA LEU A 98 7.76 2.82 -11.39
C LEU A 98 7.60 4.09 -10.54
N ASP A 99 6.43 4.71 -10.57
CA ASP A 99 6.15 5.97 -9.85
C ASP A 99 5.52 5.73 -8.47
N ASN A 100 4.79 4.62 -8.31
CA ASN A 100 4.10 4.29 -7.06
C ASN A 100 4.89 3.30 -6.19
N LEU A 101 4.73 3.45 -4.87
CA LEU A 101 5.08 2.39 -3.93
C LEU A 101 3.98 1.31 -3.98
N PRO A 102 4.32 0.05 -4.30
CA PRO A 102 3.33 -1.03 -4.25
C PRO A 102 2.77 -1.23 -2.84
N PHE A 103 1.49 -1.54 -2.72
CA PHE A 103 0.91 -1.98 -1.44
C PHE A 103 1.30 -3.42 -1.09
N GLY A 104 1.72 -4.20 -2.08
CA GLY A 104 2.23 -5.55 -1.93
C GLY A 104 3.38 -5.58 -0.93
N THR A 105 3.23 -6.41 0.10
CA THR A 105 4.21 -6.55 1.18
C THR A 105 5.26 -7.61 0.90
N HIS A 106 5.04 -8.46 -0.11
CA HIS A 106 5.94 -9.56 -0.49
C HIS A 106 6.31 -9.48 -1.97
N THR A 107 6.58 -8.26 -2.45
CA THR A 107 7.14 -8.00 -3.78
C THR A 107 8.50 -7.30 -3.65
N ARG A 108 9.36 -7.47 -4.64
CA ARG A 108 10.61 -6.71 -4.80
C ARG A 108 10.39 -5.37 -5.46
N LEU A 109 9.27 -5.16 -6.15
CA LEU A 109 8.97 -3.87 -6.80
C LEU A 109 9.06 -2.72 -5.80
N LEU A 110 9.78 -1.68 -6.19
CA LEU A 110 9.97 -0.44 -5.46
C LEU A 110 9.76 0.75 -6.41
N PRO A 111 9.44 1.94 -5.87
CA PRO A 111 9.53 3.17 -6.64
C PRO A 111 10.89 3.27 -7.31
N ASN A 112 10.90 3.81 -8.53
CA ASN A 112 12.05 3.98 -9.40
C ASN A 112 12.61 2.70 -10.04
N ASP A 113 12.07 1.52 -9.73
CA ASP A 113 12.47 0.30 -10.45
C ASP A 113 12.18 0.44 -11.95
N ARG A 114 13.17 0.02 -12.75
CA ARG A 114 13.02 -0.01 -14.21
C ARG A 114 12.21 -1.21 -14.65
N LEU A 115 11.19 -0.94 -15.46
CA LEU A 115 10.28 -1.95 -15.99
C LEU A 115 10.20 -1.81 -17.51
N ARG A 116 10.10 -2.96 -18.18
CA ARG A 116 9.75 -3.03 -19.60
C ARG A 116 8.31 -3.52 -19.71
N ILE A 117 7.42 -2.66 -20.19
CA ILE A 117 5.98 -2.96 -20.27
C ILE A 117 5.55 -2.96 -21.74
N PRO A 118 4.95 -4.05 -22.25
CA PRO A 118 4.38 -4.04 -23.60
C PRO A 118 3.25 -3.01 -23.71
N LEU A 119 3.14 -2.32 -24.84
CA LEU A 119 2.05 -1.36 -25.09
C LEU A 119 0.67 -2.00 -24.92
N THR A 120 0.55 -3.29 -25.22
CA THR A 120 -0.69 -4.07 -25.02
C THR A 120 -1.11 -4.25 -23.57
N HIS A 121 -0.20 -4.00 -22.62
CA HIS A 121 -0.44 -4.12 -21.17
C HIS A 121 -0.77 -2.78 -20.50
N LEU A 122 -0.73 -1.67 -21.25
CA LEU A 122 -1.08 -0.35 -20.74
C LEU A 122 -2.59 -0.21 -20.62
N ILE A 123 -3.05 0.30 -19.48
CA ILE A 123 -4.45 0.49 -19.12
C ILE A 123 -4.84 1.96 -18.98
N ALA A 124 -3.87 2.87 -19.00
CA ALA A 124 -4.07 4.31 -19.09
C ALA A 124 -2.77 4.98 -19.55
N THR A 125 -2.91 6.15 -20.14
CA THR A 125 -1.82 7.08 -20.44
C THR A 125 -2.10 8.42 -19.77
N GLY A 126 -1.06 9.21 -19.52
CA GLY A 126 -1.16 10.54 -18.96
C GLY A 126 -0.17 11.50 -19.61
N GLY A 127 -0.29 12.78 -19.24
CA GLY A 127 0.60 13.83 -19.74
C GLY A 127 2.06 13.60 -19.37
N ARG A 128 2.95 14.38 -19.99
CA ARG A 128 4.37 14.34 -19.65
C ARG A 128 4.63 15.07 -18.34
N ILE A 129 5.50 14.51 -17.50
CA ILE A 129 6.01 15.23 -16.33
C ILE A 129 6.84 16.45 -16.78
N PRO A 130 6.74 17.59 -16.08
CA PRO A 130 7.40 18.83 -16.49
C PRO A 130 8.94 18.74 -16.46
N ASP A 131 9.51 18.00 -15.50
CA ASP A 131 10.95 17.98 -15.22
C ASP A 131 11.59 16.61 -15.52
N HIS A 132 11.25 16.02 -16.67
CA HIS A 132 11.72 14.68 -17.06
C HIS A 132 13.25 14.53 -17.04
N ASP A 133 13.99 15.51 -17.55
CA ASP A 133 15.46 15.44 -17.58
C ASP A 133 16.06 15.45 -16.17
N GLU A 134 15.46 16.20 -15.23
CA GLU A 134 15.86 16.20 -13.83
C GLU A 134 15.53 14.87 -13.16
N PHE A 135 14.37 14.27 -13.50
CA PHE A 135 13.98 12.95 -13.05
C PHE A 135 14.96 11.87 -13.53
N VAL A 136 15.35 11.86 -14.81
CA VAL A 136 16.37 10.93 -15.33
C VAL A 136 17.72 11.12 -14.62
N ALA A 137 18.13 12.37 -14.38
CA ALA A 137 19.34 12.65 -13.62
C ALA A 137 19.24 12.19 -12.16
N PHE A 138 18.06 12.27 -11.55
CA PHE A 138 17.77 11.71 -10.23
C PHE A 138 17.89 10.19 -10.25
N LEU A 139 17.26 9.49 -11.20
CA LEU A 139 17.35 8.03 -11.32
C LEU A 139 18.79 7.56 -11.44
N ALA A 140 19.61 8.20 -12.28
CA ALA A 140 21.02 7.85 -12.41
C ALA A 140 21.81 8.03 -11.09
N ARG A 141 21.48 9.04 -10.29
CA ARG A 141 22.07 9.23 -8.94
C ARG A 141 21.58 8.16 -7.97
N TRP A 142 20.27 7.87 -7.98
CA TRP A 142 19.65 6.83 -7.15
C TRP A 142 20.26 5.45 -7.42
N GLU A 143 20.39 5.07 -8.69
CA GLU A 143 20.98 3.79 -9.13
C GLU A 143 22.47 3.65 -8.78
N SER A 144 23.17 4.77 -8.58
CA SER A 144 24.59 4.78 -8.20
C SER A 144 24.83 4.99 -6.70
N ASP A 145 23.77 5.15 -5.91
CA ASP A 145 23.86 5.35 -4.47
C ASP A 145 24.19 4.02 -3.77
N PRO A 146 25.34 3.90 -3.08
CA PRO A 146 25.70 2.68 -2.35
C PRO A 146 24.75 2.37 -1.18
N ASP A 147 24.03 3.36 -0.66
CA ASP A 147 23.03 3.17 0.40
C ASP A 147 21.70 2.64 -0.15
N HIS A 148 21.53 2.65 -1.48
CA HIS A 148 20.36 2.12 -2.20
C HIS A 148 20.83 1.17 -3.32
N PRO A 149 21.44 0.02 -2.97
CA PRO A 149 21.91 -0.91 -3.99
C PRO A 149 20.73 -1.37 -4.84
N GLY A 150 20.79 -1.13 -6.16
CA GLY A 150 19.77 -1.62 -7.09
C GLY A 150 19.63 -3.13 -6.96
N ILE A 151 18.47 -3.58 -6.49
CA ILE A 151 18.12 -5.00 -6.43
C ILE A 151 17.28 -5.30 -7.66
N ASP A 152 17.63 -6.34 -8.41
CA ASP A 152 16.81 -6.78 -9.54
C ASP A 152 15.39 -7.08 -9.03
N PRO A 153 14.36 -6.39 -9.56
CA PRO A 153 12.98 -6.57 -9.10
C PRO A 153 12.44 -7.98 -9.34
N THR A 154 13.13 -8.82 -10.10
CA THR A 154 12.76 -10.22 -10.32
C THR A 154 13.42 -11.21 -9.34
N THR A 155 14.26 -10.71 -8.42
CA THR A 155 14.95 -11.53 -7.41
C THR A 155 13.95 -12.26 -6.50
N PRO A 156 14.08 -13.57 -6.25
CA PRO A 156 13.14 -14.30 -5.40
C PRO A 156 12.84 -13.64 -4.04
N VAL A 157 11.57 -13.75 -3.61
CA VAL A 157 11.09 -13.33 -2.29
C VAL A 157 10.93 -14.55 -1.42
N ASP A 158 11.44 -14.48 -0.18
CA ASP A 158 11.21 -15.51 0.81
C ASP A 158 9.75 -15.45 1.30
N PRO A 159 8.94 -16.52 1.14
CA PRO A 159 7.56 -16.55 1.62
C PRO A 159 7.41 -16.42 3.14
N LEU A 160 8.49 -16.64 3.90
CA LEU A 160 8.50 -16.55 5.36
C LEU A 160 9.07 -15.23 5.88
N ALA A 161 9.50 -14.33 4.99
CA ALA A 161 9.97 -13.02 5.37
C ALA A 161 8.86 -12.22 6.08
N PRO A 162 9.20 -11.29 6.99
CA PRO A 162 8.23 -10.34 7.48
C PRO A 162 7.69 -9.48 6.32
N PRO A 163 6.45 -8.96 6.41
CA PRO A 163 5.91 -8.08 5.40
C PRO A 163 6.78 -6.83 5.28
N ARG A 164 7.10 -6.44 4.04
CA ARG A 164 7.77 -5.16 3.77
C ARG A 164 6.80 -4.02 4.04
N LEU A 165 7.19 -3.10 4.91
CA LEU A 165 6.42 -1.91 5.26
C LEU A 165 7.08 -0.64 4.71
N ARG A 166 6.37 0.49 4.81
CA ARG A 166 7.00 1.81 4.73
C ARG A 166 7.95 2.00 5.92
N GLY A 167 8.99 2.82 5.73
CA GLY A 167 10.02 3.02 6.75
C GLY A 167 9.47 3.56 8.08
N ASP A 168 8.52 4.49 8.03
CA ASP A 168 7.84 5.05 9.20
C ASP A 168 7.02 4.01 9.96
N GLN A 169 6.34 3.11 9.25
CA GLN A 169 5.60 1.99 9.84
C GLN A 169 6.53 0.93 10.45
N GLN A 170 7.63 0.61 9.75
CA GLN A 170 8.63 -0.32 10.24
C GLN A 170 9.26 0.18 11.55
N GLU A 171 9.63 1.46 11.60
CA GLU A 171 10.21 2.10 12.78
C GLU A 171 9.28 1.98 14.00
N VAL A 172 7.99 2.22 13.83
CA VAL A 172 7.00 2.09 14.91
C VAL A 172 6.92 0.65 15.40
N CYS A 173 6.80 -0.33 14.49
CA CYS A 173 6.73 -1.75 14.86
C CYS A 173 8.00 -2.23 15.57
N ASP A 174 9.17 -1.87 15.05
CA ASP A 174 10.47 -2.24 15.63
C ASP A 174 10.66 -1.64 17.03
N ARG A 175 10.28 -0.37 17.19
CA ARG A 175 10.39 0.35 18.47
C ARG A 175 9.64 -0.35 19.60
N VAL A 176 8.49 -0.94 19.31
CA VAL A 176 7.66 -1.62 20.32
C VAL A 176 7.73 -3.15 20.26
N GLY A 177 8.55 -3.71 19.36
CA GLY A 177 8.65 -5.15 19.16
C GLY A 177 7.36 -5.80 18.66
N ALA A 178 6.48 -5.05 17.99
CA ALA A 178 5.24 -5.56 17.45
C ALA A 178 5.47 -6.28 16.13
N ARG A 179 4.83 -7.44 15.95
CA ARG A 179 4.76 -8.12 14.66
C ARG A 179 3.81 -7.33 13.74
N PRO A 180 4.25 -6.88 12.56
CA PRO A 180 3.41 -6.04 11.71
C PRO A 180 2.20 -6.77 11.13
N GLU A 181 1.06 -6.09 11.09
CA GLU A 181 -0.17 -6.53 10.43
C GLU A 181 -0.72 -5.41 9.55
N PRO A 182 -0.03 -5.01 8.47
CA PRO A 182 -0.46 -3.90 7.62
C PRO A 182 -1.87 -4.18 7.07
N PRO A 183 -2.87 -3.34 7.39
CA PRO A 183 -4.23 -3.53 6.94
C PRO A 183 -4.36 -3.24 5.45
N TRP A 184 -5.38 -3.80 4.82
CA TRP A 184 -5.76 -3.40 3.47
C TRP A 184 -6.13 -1.90 3.45
N PRO A 185 -5.49 -1.05 2.62
CA PRO A 185 -5.70 0.41 2.64
C PRO A 185 -7.14 0.84 2.36
N MET A 186 -7.90 0.03 1.62
CA MET A 186 -9.32 0.25 1.33
C MET A 186 -10.26 -0.40 2.36
N GLY A 187 -9.72 -0.90 3.47
CA GLY A 187 -10.48 -1.29 4.65
C GLY A 187 -10.94 -0.06 5.43
N CYS A 188 -12.05 -0.19 6.14
CA CYS A 188 -12.66 0.88 6.92
C CYS A 188 -12.23 0.83 8.38
N GLY A 189 -12.41 1.93 9.09
CA GLY A 189 -12.39 2.01 10.55
C GLY A 189 -13.31 3.15 11.01
N LEU A 190 -13.27 3.45 12.30
CA LEU A 190 -14.02 4.56 12.90
C LEU A 190 -13.13 5.78 13.10
N LEU A 191 -13.57 6.93 12.58
CA LEU A 191 -12.91 8.21 12.76
C LEU A 191 -13.85 9.18 13.48
N ALA A 192 -13.43 9.74 14.61
CA ALA A 192 -14.23 10.75 15.31
C ALA A 192 -14.33 12.02 14.46
N LYS A 193 -15.51 12.66 14.47
CA LYS A 193 -15.79 13.82 13.61
C LYS A 193 -14.95 15.07 13.90
N ASN A 194 -14.29 15.12 15.06
CA ASN A 194 -13.42 16.21 15.48
C ASN A 194 -11.93 15.97 15.13
N VAL A 195 -11.57 14.85 14.52
CA VAL A 195 -10.19 14.62 14.06
C VAL A 195 -9.94 15.50 12.83
N THR A 196 -8.96 16.38 12.94
CA THR A 196 -8.56 17.33 11.90
C THR A 196 -7.04 17.38 11.78
N PRO A 197 -6.46 17.92 10.70
CA PRO A 197 -5.01 18.05 10.59
C PRO A 197 -4.36 18.93 11.67
N GLN A 198 -5.16 19.68 12.44
CA GLN A 198 -4.71 20.55 13.53
C GLN A 198 -4.94 19.96 14.93
N SER A 199 -5.53 18.76 15.04
CA SER A 199 -5.75 18.09 16.33
C SER A 199 -4.41 17.90 17.04
N LEU A 200 -4.27 18.48 18.23
CA LEU A 200 -3.02 18.43 19.00
C LEU A 200 -2.83 17.11 19.74
N LEU A 201 -3.93 16.40 19.98
CA LEU A 201 -3.99 15.17 20.73
C LEU A 201 -4.88 14.17 19.98
N VAL A 202 -4.28 13.09 19.49
CA VAL A 202 -4.97 12.05 18.71
C VAL A 202 -4.69 10.69 19.32
N TYR A 203 -5.75 9.95 19.57
CA TYR A 203 -5.72 8.59 20.08
C TYR A 203 -6.10 7.62 18.96
N GLY A 204 -5.47 6.47 18.95
CA GLY A 204 -5.86 5.36 18.10
C GLY A 204 -5.80 4.04 18.85
N ALA A 205 -6.71 3.14 18.54
CA ALA A 205 -6.70 1.78 19.06
C ALA A 205 -7.15 0.81 17.96
N ARG A 206 -6.52 -0.37 17.90
CA ARG A 206 -6.88 -1.43 16.97
C ARG A 206 -7.54 -2.59 17.70
N PHE A 207 -8.83 -2.77 17.44
CA PHE A 207 -9.65 -3.88 17.91
C PHE A 207 -9.67 -5.02 16.88
N PRO A 208 -10.25 -6.19 17.20
CA PRO A 208 -10.40 -7.26 16.23
C PRO A 208 -11.15 -6.79 14.99
N ALA A 209 -10.59 -7.08 13.82
CA ALA A 209 -11.20 -6.75 12.53
C ALA A 209 -12.49 -7.56 12.26
N ASP A 210 -13.44 -6.95 11.56
CA ASP A 210 -14.69 -7.60 11.14
C ASP A 210 -14.82 -7.55 9.61
N ALA A 211 -14.59 -8.71 8.99
CA ALA A 211 -14.70 -8.88 7.54
C ALA A 211 -16.11 -8.59 6.99
N GLY A 212 -17.17 -8.86 7.77
CA GLY A 212 -18.56 -8.61 7.38
C GLY A 212 -18.88 -7.12 7.27
N ARG A 213 -18.17 -6.28 8.02
CA ARG A 213 -18.30 -4.82 8.02
C ARG A 213 -17.24 -4.10 7.20
N ARG A 214 -16.30 -4.86 6.62
CA ARG A 214 -15.06 -4.34 6.05
C ARG A 214 -14.25 -3.48 7.03
N ASP A 215 -14.34 -3.81 8.31
CA ASP A 215 -13.73 -3.07 9.40
C ASP A 215 -12.34 -3.65 9.72
N THR A 216 -11.32 -2.80 9.68
CA THR A 216 -9.92 -3.13 10.01
C THR A 216 -9.66 -3.15 11.51
N GLY A 217 -10.64 -2.73 12.31
CA GLY A 217 -10.58 -2.62 13.76
C GLY A 217 -10.00 -1.30 14.25
N TRP A 218 -9.54 -0.43 13.36
CA TRP A 218 -9.00 0.88 13.73
C TRP A 218 -10.10 1.84 14.16
N VAL A 219 -9.91 2.42 15.34
CA VAL A 219 -10.72 3.52 15.87
C VAL A 219 -9.78 4.67 16.23
N VAL A 220 -10.05 5.86 15.70
CA VAL A 220 -9.25 7.06 15.90
C VAL A 220 -10.13 8.21 16.38
N PHE A 221 -9.66 8.92 17.41
CA PHE A 221 -10.36 10.05 18.01
C PHE A 221 -9.40 11.09 18.57
N ALA A 222 -9.91 12.28 18.94
CA ALA A 222 -9.07 13.41 19.36
C ALA A 222 -9.64 14.11 20.60
N ASP A 223 -8.77 14.86 21.27
CA ASP A 223 -9.03 15.78 22.39
C ASP A 223 -9.49 15.17 23.73
N ASN A 224 -10.11 13.99 23.72
CA ASN A 224 -10.58 13.29 24.93
C ASN A 224 -10.19 11.81 24.85
N ASP A 225 -9.61 11.26 25.93
CA ASP A 225 -9.18 9.86 26.03
C ASP A 225 -10.35 8.89 26.35
N ASP A 226 -11.51 9.40 26.79
CA ASP A 226 -12.72 8.62 27.04
C ASP A 226 -13.50 8.35 25.74
N PHE A 227 -13.38 7.12 25.23
CA PHE A 227 -14.08 6.65 24.04
C PHE A 227 -15.61 6.81 24.13
N GLU A 228 -16.23 6.50 25.28
CA GLU A 228 -17.69 6.58 25.43
C GLU A 228 -18.17 8.03 25.47
N GLU A 229 -17.38 8.93 26.06
CA GLU A 229 -17.66 10.36 25.99
C GLU A 229 -17.57 10.87 24.54
N VAL A 230 -16.50 10.55 23.80
CA VAL A 230 -16.35 10.95 22.39
C VAL A 230 -17.50 10.39 21.56
N ARG A 231 -17.87 9.13 21.75
CA ARG A 231 -18.96 8.46 21.04
C ARG A 231 -20.29 9.18 21.23
N THR A 232 -20.58 9.63 22.44
CA THR A 232 -21.86 10.26 22.79
C THR A 232 -21.92 11.75 22.42
N THR A 233 -20.80 12.46 22.54
CA THR A 233 -20.74 13.93 22.35
C THR A 233 -20.35 14.36 20.94
N VAL A 234 -19.37 13.68 20.33
CA VAL A 234 -18.83 13.99 19.00
C VAL A 234 -19.39 13.04 17.95
N GLY A 235 -19.37 11.75 18.26
CA GLY A 235 -19.71 10.65 17.35
C GLY A 235 -18.64 10.34 16.30
N PHE A 236 -18.84 9.23 15.60
CA PHE A 236 -17.90 8.67 14.64
C PHE A 236 -18.48 8.62 13.22
N THR A 237 -17.60 8.61 12.24
CA THR A 237 -17.88 8.26 10.85
C THR A 237 -17.09 7.03 10.44
N VAL A 238 -17.65 6.24 9.54
CA VAL A 238 -16.90 5.17 8.87
C VAL A 238 -16.01 5.83 7.83
N ALA A 239 -14.70 5.60 7.93
CA ALA A 239 -13.70 6.14 7.01
C ALA A 239 -12.75 5.02 6.59
N THR A 240 -12.32 5.02 5.34
CA THR A 240 -11.19 4.23 4.86
C THR A 240 -9.90 4.68 5.54
N LEU A 241 -8.90 3.81 5.60
CA LEU A 241 -7.59 4.20 6.15
C LEU A 241 -6.94 5.34 5.36
N GLN A 242 -7.22 5.44 4.06
CA GLN A 242 -6.81 6.59 3.26
C GLN A 242 -7.47 7.89 3.72
N GLU A 243 -8.79 7.89 3.94
CA GLU A 243 -9.50 9.06 4.48
C GLU A 243 -9.00 9.43 5.89
N MET A 244 -8.63 8.44 6.72
CA MET A 244 -7.98 8.71 8.01
C MET A 244 -6.61 9.36 7.86
N HIS A 245 -5.80 8.91 6.91
CA HIS A 245 -4.52 9.54 6.58
C HIS A 245 -4.69 10.98 6.11
N GLU A 246 -5.69 11.24 5.25
CA GLU A 246 -6.01 12.59 4.79
C GLU A 246 -6.51 13.50 5.94
N ALA A 247 -7.29 12.94 6.86
CA ALA A 247 -7.78 13.66 8.03
C ALA A 247 -6.65 14.03 9.01
N HIS A 248 -5.69 13.12 9.23
CA HIS A 248 -4.53 13.41 10.07
C HIS A 248 -3.32 12.52 9.69
N PRO A 249 -2.37 13.01 8.86
CA PRO A 249 -1.30 12.20 8.27
C PRO A 249 -0.42 11.44 9.26
N ALA A 250 -0.21 11.98 10.46
CA ALA A 250 0.60 11.35 11.50
C ALA A 250 0.00 10.08 12.13
N ILE A 251 -1.22 9.67 11.75
CA ILE A 251 -1.78 8.35 12.09
C ILE A 251 -1.06 7.24 11.30
N TRP A 252 -0.64 7.52 10.08
CA TRP A 252 -0.20 6.50 9.11
C TRP A 252 0.96 5.59 9.57
N PRO A 253 1.96 6.08 10.31
CA PRO A 253 3.01 5.20 10.85
C PRO A 253 2.48 4.09 11.77
N TYR A 254 1.32 4.30 12.40
CA TYR A 254 0.80 3.39 13.43
C TYR A 254 -0.14 2.31 12.88
N VAL A 255 -0.66 2.47 11.66
CA VAL A 255 -1.74 1.60 11.14
C VAL A 255 -1.30 0.16 10.91
N ALA A 256 0.02 -0.10 10.84
CA ALA A 256 0.59 -1.44 10.71
C ALA A 256 0.69 -2.22 12.04
N LEU A 257 0.44 -1.58 13.18
CA LEU A 257 0.41 -2.25 14.49
C LEU A 257 -0.72 -3.29 14.53
N PRO A 258 -0.50 -4.47 15.14
CA PRO A 258 -1.50 -5.54 15.13
C PRO A 258 -2.67 -5.26 16.07
N THR A 259 -3.69 -6.11 16.02
CA THR A 259 -4.82 -6.05 16.95
C THR A 259 -4.31 -6.06 18.41
N GLY A 260 -4.91 -5.23 19.27
CA GLY A 260 -4.50 -5.09 20.67
C GLY A 260 -3.44 -4.02 20.91
N TRP A 261 -3.17 -3.17 19.92
CA TRP A 261 -2.28 -2.02 20.05
C TRP A 261 -3.02 -0.70 19.85
N GLY A 262 -2.50 0.33 20.50
CA GLY A 262 -2.97 1.70 20.39
C GLY A 262 -1.82 2.69 20.43
N PHE A 263 -2.15 3.95 20.17
CA PHE A 263 -1.19 5.05 20.18
C PHE A 263 -1.83 6.33 20.72
N THR A 264 -0.98 7.23 21.21
CA THR A 264 -1.33 8.62 21.52
C THR A 264 -0.32 9.56 20.87
N LEU A 265 -0.81 10.42 19.99
CA LEU A 265 -0.04 11.48 19.36
C LEU A 265 -0.31 12.77 20.13
N ALA A 266 0.73 13.38 20.67
CA ALA A 266 0.63 14.66 21.35
C ALA A 266 1.67 15.64 20.77
N ALA A 267 1.23 16.84 20.41
CA ALA A 267 2.09 17.83 19.78
C ALA A 267 3.29 18.19 20.67
N GLY A 268 4.51 17.99 20.16
CA GLY A 268 5.75 18.39 20.84
C GLY A 268 6.23 17.42 21.92
N THR A 269 5.63 16.22 22.03
CA THR A 269 6.11 15.15 22.91
C THR A 269 6.38 13.87 22.11
N GLU A 270 7.08 12.92 22.74
CA GLU A 270 7.21 11.58 22.19
C GLU A 270 5.81 10.92 22.11
N HIS A 271 5.50 10.31 20.96
CA HIS A 271 4.25 9.61 20.77
C HIS A 271 4.24 8.30 21.56
N ASP A 272 3.21 8.08 22.37
CA ASP A 272 3.07 6.85 23.15
C ASP A 272 2.43 5.75 22.30
N VAL A 273 2.86 4.51 22.52
CA VAL A 273 2.35 3.31 21.84
C VAL A 273 2.21 2.21 22.89
N TYR A 274 1.01 1.69 23.03
CA TYR A 274 0.63 0.85 24.17
C TYR A 274 -0.23 -0.33 23.74
N GLN A 275 -0.33 -1.32 24.62
CA GLN A 275 -1.28 -2.43 24.44
C GLN A 275 -2.66 -2.02 24.94
N VAL A 276 -3.68 -2.39 24.18
CA VAL A 276 -5.09 -2.15 24.49
C VAL A 276 -5.65 -3.43 25.09
N ASP A 277 -6.24 -3.32 26.27
CA ASP A 277 -6.98 -4.43 26.87
C ASP A 277 -8.24 -4.70 26.04
N ILE A 278 -8.23 -5.80 25.28
CA ILE A 278 -9.39 -6.28 24.55
C ILE A 278 -10.04 -7.37 25.41
N PRO A 279 -11.28 -7.16 25.91
CA PRO A 279 -12.00 -8.20 26.63
C PRO A 279 -12.11 -9.47 25.78
N GLU A 280 -11.78 -10.62 26.37
CA GLU A 280 -12.09 -11.92 25.76
C GLU A 280 -13.61 -12.14 25.91
N ASP A 281 -14.35 -12.01 24.81
CA ASP A 281 -15.76 -12.42 24.73
C ASP A 281 -15.91 -13.95 24.58
#